data_AF-V9USL5-F1
#
_entry.id   AF-V9USL5-F1
#
_cell.length_a   1.000
_cell.length_b   1.000
_cell.length_c   1.000
_cell.angle_alpha   90.00
_cell.angle_beta   90.00
_cell.angle_gamma   90.00
#
_symmetry.space_group_name_H-M   'P 1'
#
loop_
_entity.id
_entity.type
_entity.pdbx_description
1 polymer ?
#
loop_
_entity_poly.entity_id
_entity_poly.type
_entity_poly.pdbx_seq_one_letter_code
_entity_poly.pdbx_strand_id
1 'polypeptide(L)'
;MSPMPVRVRPRQINAHRSHLGKWLALLFLLGLAATAYLYWPLIQRLGSELHTDAGERRSIRLADGTTLHLGSASAMNADLRGRTRQLHLVQGRVYLEVMLDGRAMEIAVGDARIQVFGTRLQVARHAGHDELVVLSGKAMVIQGSEQRMVSMGERVTFDGAHIGPVRKADLKAADGWRSGQLKAGDMPLGKAEPGPGR
;
A
#
# COMPACT_ATOMS: atom_id res chain seq x y z
N MET A 1 -28.27 5.42 -81.69
CA MET A 1 -28.48 4.38 -80.67
C MET A 1 -27.50 4.61 -79.54
N SER A 2 -27.97 5.07 -78.38
CA SER A 2 -27.14 5.28 -77.19
C SER A 2 -27.43 4.13 -76.19
N PRO A 3 -26.43 3.41 -75.66
CA PRO A 3 -26.70 2.28 -74.77
C PRO A 3 -27.13 2.78 -73.38
N MET A 4 -28.14 2.12 -72.80
CA MET A 4 -28.61 2.40 -71.44
C MET A 4 -27.62 1.92 -70.38
N PRO A 5 -27.47 2.62 -69.23
CA PRO A 5 -26.63 2.14 -68.15
C PRO A 5 -27.33 1.02 -67.37
N VAL A 6 -26.66 -0.12 -67.24
CA VAL A 6 -27.08 -1.24 -66.39
C VAL A 6 -26.95 -0.84 -64.92
N ARG A 7 -28.07 -0.86 -64.19
CA ARG A 7 -28.10 -0.53 -62.76
C ARG A 7 -27.83 -1.80 -61.94
N VAL A 8 -26.62 -1.94 -61.40
CA VAL A 8 -26.22 -3.09 -60.57
C VAL A 8 -26.85 -2.97 -59.18
N ARG A 9 -27.68 -3.93 -58.77
CA ARG A 9 -28.24 -3.97 -57.40
C ARG A 9 -27.13 -4.34 -56.40
N PRO A 10 -26.92 -3.58 -55.32
CA PRO A 10 -25.92 -3.93 -54.32
C PRO A 10 -26.36 -5.19 -53.56
N ARG A 11 -25.49 -6.19 -53.54
CA ARG A 11 -25.65 -7.43 -52.78
C ARG A 11 -25.46 -7.10 -51.30
N GLN A 12 -26.53 -7.16 -50.51
CA GLN A 12 -26.43 -6.95 -49.07
C GLN A 12 -25.71 -8.13 -48.42
N ILE A 13 -24.50 -7.87 -47.92
CA ILE A 13 -23.72 -8.83 -47.15
C ILE A 13 -24.22 -8.73 -45.71
N ASN A 14 -25.05 -9.69 -45.28
CA ASN A 14 -25.43 -9.80 -43.88
C ASN A 14 -24.19 -10.22 -43.08
N ALA A 15 -23.54 -9.25 -42.44
CA ALA A 15 -22.48 -9.51 -41.48
C ALA A 15 -23.10 -10.17 -40.24
N HIS A 16 -23.01 -11.49 -40.16
CA HIS A 16 -23.23 -12.22 -38.91
C HIS A 16 -22.23 -11.67 -37.88
N ARG A 17 -22.72 -10.85 -36.95
CA ARG A 17 -21.92 -10.32 -35.83
C ARG A 17 -21.56 -11.48 -34.90
N SER A 18 -20.49 -12.19 -35.22
CA SER A 18 -19.98 -13.30 -34.41
C SER A 18 -19.54 -12.80 -33.04
N HIS A 19 -20.02 -13.44 -31.97
CA HIS A 19 -19.62 -13.10 -30.60
C HIS A 19 -18.13 -13.34 -30.33
N LEU A 20 -17.43 -14.10 -31.20
CA LEU A 20 -16.02 -14.44 -31.06
C LEU A 20 -15.10 -13.22 -30.87
N GLY A 21 -15.30 -12.16 -31.64
CA GLY A 21 -14.51 -10.92 -31.50
C GLY A 21 -14.73 -10.22 -30.16
N LYS A 22 -15.92 -10.34 -29.56
CA LYS A 22 -16.21 -9.81 -28.23
C LYS A 22 -15.48 -10.59 -27.14
N TRP A 23 -15.40 -11.92 -27.26
CA TRP A 23 -14.64 -12.77 -26.34
C TRP A 23 -13.14 -12.51 -26.41
N LEU A 24 -12.59 -12.35 -27.62
CA LEU A 24 -11.19 -11.97 -27.83
C LEU A 24 -10.87 -10.59 -27.22
N ALA A 25 -11.75 -9.61 -27.43
CA ALA A 25 -11.59 -8.29 -26.83
C ALA A 25 -11.66 -8.34 -25.30
N LEU A 26 -12.59 -9.14 -24.74
CA LEU A 26 -12.70 -9.33 -23.30
C LEU A 26 -11.44 -9.97 -22.70
N LEU A 27 -10.90 -11.02 -23.33
CA LEU A 27 -9.67 -11.67 -22.89
C LEU A 27 -8.48 -10.72 -22.93
N PHE A 28 -8.38 -9.89 -23.96
CA PHE A 28 -7.33 -8.88 -24.07
C PHE A 28 -7.42 -7.84 -22.95
N LEU A 29 -8.62 -7.31 -22.66
CA LEU A 29 -8.84 -6.37 -21.57
C LEU A 29 -8.54 -6.99 -20.19
N LEU A 30 -8.93 -8.25 -19.98
CA LEU A 30 -8.58 -8.99 -18.76
C LEU A 30 -7.07 -9.17 -18.62
N GLY A 31 -6.37 -9.48 -19.71
CA GLY A 31 -4.91 -9.58 -19.73
C GLY A 31 -4.23 -8.27 -19.37
N LEU A 32 -4.71 -7.14 -19.92
CA LEU A 32 -4.19 -5.80 -19.61
C LEU A 32 -4.45 -5.40 -18.15
N ALA A 33 -5.64 -5.70 -17.63
CA ALA A 33 -5.96 -5.45 -16.23
C ALA A 33 -5.09 -6.30 -15.28
N ALA A 34 -4.85 -7.56 -15.62
CA ALA A 34 -4.00 -8.45 -14.83
C ALA A 34 -2.53 -7.99 -14.82
N THR A 35 -1.98 -7.59 -15.97
CA THR A 35 -0.61 -7.05 -16.02
C THR A 35 -0.51 -5.74 -15.26
N ALA A 36 -1.45 -4.82 -15.44
CA ALA A 36 -1.48 -3.57 -14.67
C ALA A 36 -1.50 -3.83 -13.14
N TYR A 37 -2.31 -4.79 -12.69
CA TYR A 37 -2.38 -5.19 -11.28
C TYR A 37 -1.06 -5.79 -10.77
N LEU A 38 -0.40 -6.64 -11.57
CA LEU A 38 0.87 -7.28 -11.22
C LEU A 38 2.05 -6.29 -11.16
N TYR A 39 2.10 -5.30 -12.04
CA TYR A 39 3.21 -4.34 -12.13
C TYR A 39 2.99 -3.05 -11.34
N TRP A 40 1.78 -2.80 -10.82
CA TRP A 40 1.45 -1.64 -9.98
C TRP A 40 2.46 -1.36 -8.85
N PRO A 41 2.84 -2.33 -7.99
CA PRO A 41 3.76 -2.05 -6.89
C PRO A 41 5.15 -1.62 -7.37
N LEU A 42 5.60 -2.07 -8.54
CA LEU A 42 6.91 -1.72 -9.09
C LEU A 42 6.96 -0.27 -9.58
N ILE A 43 5.92 0.17 -10.30
CA ILE A 43 5.79 1.56 -10.78
C ILE A 43 5.82 2.54 -9.60
N GLN A 44 5.12 2.17 -8.53
CA GLN A 44 5.08 2.95 -7.29
C GLN A 44 6.45 3.06 -6.59
N ARG A 45 7.31 2.01 -6.64
CA ARG A 45 8.69 2.10 -6.12
C ARG A 45 9.58 3.02 -6.94
N LEU A 46 9.46 2.96 -8.28
CA LEU A 46 10.31 3.76 -9.17
C LEU A 46 10.12 5.27 -8.97
N GLY A 47 8.93 5.71 -8.57
CA GLY A 47 8.65 7.10 -8.20
C GLY A 47 9.11 7.49 -6.80
N SER A 48 9.73 6.57 -6.04
CA SER A 48 10.08 6.80 -4.64
C SER A 48 11.56 7.07 -4.40
N GLU A 49 11.84 8.05 -3.54
CA GLU A 49 13.22 8.46 -3.24
C GLU A 49 13.91 7.48 -2.28
N LEU A 50 13.16 6.88 -1.36
CA LEU A 50 13.69 5.93 -0.37
C LEU A 50 12.99 4.58 -0.54
N HIS A 51 13.75 3.56 -0.95
CA HIS A 51 13.21 2.20 -1.12
C HIS A 51 14.19 1.13 -0.63
N THR A 52 13.65 -0.06 -0.44
CA THR A 52 14.36 -1.29 -0.08
C THR A 52 13.83 -2.47 -0.90
N ASP A 53 14.72 -3.38 -1.25
CA ASP A 53 14.37 -4.61 -1.95
C ASP A 53 13.82 -5.70 -1.03
N ALA A 54 13.38 -6.81 -1.62
CA ALA A 54 12.96 -7.99 -0.86
C ALA A 54 14.15 -8.54 -0.04
N GLY A 55 13.94 -8.77 1.25
CA GLY A 55 14.99 -9.17 2.21
C GLY A 55 15.85 -8.02 2.73
N GLU A 56 15.82 -6.84 2.13
CA GLU A 56 16.63 -5.70 2.55
C GLU A 56 15.96 -4.93 3.69
N ARG A 57 16.75 -4.38 4.61
CA ARG A 57 16.29 -3.40 5.60
C ARG A 57 17.27 -2.26 5.66
N ARG A 58 16.76 -1.03 5.78
CA ARG A 58 17.61 0.16 5.77
C ARG A 58 17.19 1.15 6.83
N SER A 59 18.18 1.70 7.53
CA SER A 59 18.00 2.80 8.46
C SER A 59 18.52 4.08 7.81
N ILE A 60 17.69 5.12 7.76
CA ILE A 60 18.01 6.40 7.12
C ILE A 60 17.72 7.50 8.12
N ARG A 61 18.69 8.38 8.34
CA ARG A 61 18.49 9.61 9.12
C ARG A 61 18.20 10.76 8.15
N LEU A 62 17.07 11.42 8.35
CA LEU A 62 16.62 12.55 7.57
C LEU A 62 17.30 13.85 8.02
N ALA A 63 17.19 14.89 7.19
CA ALA A 63 17.80 16.20 7.45
C ALA A 63 17.25 16.91 8.70
N ASP A 64 16.00 16.62 9.10
CA ASP A 64 15.37 17.13 10.33
C ASP A 64 15.76 16.32 11.59
N GLY A 65 16.62 15.31 11.44
CA GLY A 65 17.05 14.40 12.49
C GLY A 65 16.09 13.23 12.75
N THR A 66 14.94 13.16 12.07
CA THR A 66 14.04 12.00 12.14
C THR A 66 14.74 10.76 11.59
N THR A 67 14.56 9.61 12.25
CA THR A 67 15.12 8.34 11.77
C THR A 67 14.00 7.46 11.18
N LEU A 68 14.22 6.97 9.97
CA LEU A 68 13.36 6.01 9.29
C LEU A 68 14.02 4.64 9.27
N HIS A 69 13.29 3.62 9.68
CA HIS A 69 13.69 2.23 9.54
C HIS A 69 12.75 1.55 8.54
N LEU A 70 13.20 1.45 7.30
CA LEU A 70 12.47 0.80 6.21
C LEU A 70 12.58 -0.71 6.31
N GLY A 71 11.43 -1.36 6.22
CA GLY A 71 11.30 -2.80 6.17
C GLY A 71 11.77 -3.41 4.87
N SER A 72 11.63 -4.74 4.75
CA SER A 72 11.74 -5.40 3.45
C SER A 72 10.70 -4.86 2.49
N ALA A 73 11.10 -4.72 1.23
CA ALA A 73 10.18 -4.43 0.13
C ALA A 73 9.33 -3.16 0.40
N SER A 74 9.96 -2.12 0.96
CA SER A 74 9.29 -0.90 1.41
C SER A 74 9.72 0.29 0.55
N ALA A 75 8.82 1.25 0.37
CA ALA A 75 9.07 2.43 -0.46
C ALA A 75 8.38 3.65 0.13
N MET A 76 9.09 4.78 0.13
CA MET A 76 8.71 5.98 0.85
C MET A 76 9.27 7.24 0.19
N ASN A 77 8.47 8.30 0.19
CA ASN A 77 8.89 9.63 -0.25
C ASN A 77 9.03 10.53 0.97
N ALA A 78 10.01 11.42 0.93
CA ALA A 78 10.23 12.39 1.99
C ALA A 78 10.32 13.80 1.39
N ASP A 79 9.42 14.68 1.82
CA ASP A 79 9.51 16.11 1.56
C ASP A 79 9.49 16.88 2.87
N LEU A 80 10.66 17.37 3.28
CA LEU A 80 10.84 18.10 4.51
C LEU A 80 10.86 19.63 4.30
N ARG A 81 10.60 20.08 3.06
CA ARG A 81 10.66 21.49 2.67
C ARG A 81 9.34 22.18 3.05
N GLY A 82 9.41 23.44 3.48
CA GLY A 82 8.23 24.26 3.78
C GLY A 82 7.78 24.25 5.26
N ARG A 83 6.50 24.56 5.52
CA ARG A 83 5.95 24.71 6.88
C ARG A 83 5.54 23.40 7.56
N THR A 84 5.37 22.33 6.79
CA THR A 84 5.00 20.99 7.26
C THR A 84 6.00 19.98 6.74
N ARG A 85 6.38 19.02 7.56
CA ARG A 85 7.26 17.91 7.14
C ARG A 85 6.38 16.77 6.64
N GLN A 86 6.52 16.39 5.39
CA GLN A 86 5.68 15.40 4.74
C GLN A 86 6.46 14.14 4.41
N LEU A 87 5.84 13.01 4.70
CA LEU A 87 6.32 11.69 4.40
C LEU A 87 5.18 10.93 3.70
N HIS A 88 5.47 10.12 2.70
CA HIS A 88 4.45 9.33 2.02
C HIS A 88 4.91 7.88 1.95
N LEU A 89 4.20 6.99 2.68
CA LEU A 89 4.43 5.56 2.60
C LEU A 89 3.71 4.98 1.38
N VAL A 90 4.51 4.68 0.37
CA VAL A 90 4.01 4.13 -0.89
C VAL A 90 3.67 2.64 -0.72
N GLN A 91 4.57 1.88 -0.07
CA GLN A 91 4.30 0.47 0.25
C GLN A 91 5.20 -0.08 1.36
N GLY A 92 4.84 -1.26 1.84
CA GLY A 92 5.62 -2.00 2.82
C GLY A 92 5.39 -1.44 4.22
N ARG A 93 6.46 -1.35 5.01
CA ARG A 93 6.35 -0.93 6.41
C ARG A 93 7.57 -0.13 6.84
N VAL A 94 7.33 0.83 7.72
CA VAL A 94 8.34 1.71 8.25
C VAL A 94 8.13 1.92 9.74
N TYR A 95 9.23 1.92 10.48
CA TYR A 95 9.25 2.42 11.85
C TYR A 95 9.92 3.79 11.85
N LEU A 96 9.27 4.77 12.48
CA LEU A 96 9.71 6.15 12.53
C LEU A 96 10.04 6.57 13.95
N GLU A 97 11.17 7.24 14.10
CA GLU A 97 11.54 8.01 15.29
C GLU A 97 11.52 9.48 14.91
N VAL A 98 10.34 10.10 15.03
CA VAL A 98 10.10 11.48 14.60
C VAL A 98 10.72 12.43 15.60
N MET A 99 11.64 13.27 15.13
CA MET A 99 12.23 14.32 15.96
C MET A 99 11.24 15.46 16.18
N LEU A 100 11.27 16.00 17.39
CA LEU A 100 10.51 17.20 17.73
C LEU A 100 11.23 18.42 17.14
N ASP A 101 10.54 19.11 16.22
CA ASP A 101 11.08 20.24 15.45
C ASP A 101 10.08 21.43 15.45
N GLY A 102 9.14 21.47 16.41
CA GLY A 102 8.07 22.46 16.50
C GLY A 102 6.98 22.38 15.42
N ARG A 103 7.28 21.75 14.27
CA ARG A 103 6.35 21.49 13.17
C ARG A 103 5.79 20.07 13.24
N ALA A 104 4.53 19.90 12.86
CA ALA A 104 3.94 18.57 12.68
C ALA A 104 4.69 17.79 11.59
N MET A 105 4.80 16.48 11.78
CA MET A 105 5.13 15.56 10.71
C MET A 105 3.83 14.91 10.22
N GLU A 106 3.57 15.04 8.93
CA GLU A 106 2.44 14.43 8.24
C GLU A 106 2.93 13.21 7.46
N ILE A 107 2.34 12.05 7.73
CA ILE A 107 2.65 10.80 7.05
C ILE A 107 1.40 10.39 6.26
N ALA A 108 1.47 10.51 4.93
CA ALA A 108 0.43 10.05 4.02
C ALA A 108 0.55 8.54 3.81
N VAL A 109 -0.57 7.83 3.91
CA VAL A 109 -0.67 6.38 3.75
C VAL A 109 -2.02 6.09 3.10
N GLY A 110 -2.02 5.70 1.82
CA GLY A 110 -3.25 5.55 1.06
C GLY A 110 -4.08 6.84 1.08
N ASP A 111 -5.34 6.73 1.50
CA ASP A 111 -6.28 7.86 1.62
C ASP A 111 -6.25 8.52 3.00
N ALA A 112 -5.43 8.00 3.93
CA ALA A 112 -5.29 8.52 5.28
C ALA A 112 -4.03 9.37 5.45
N ARG A 113 -4.11 10.31 6.40
CA ARG A 113 -3.02 11.16 6.84
C ARG A 113 -2.81 10.98 8.34
N ILE A 114 -1.58 10.70 8.74
CA ILE A 114 -1.18 10.56 10.12
C ILE A 114 -0.37 11.79 10.52
N GLN A 115 -0.84 12.54 11.51
CA GLN A 115 -0.17 13.73 12.01
C GLN A 115 0.45 13.45 13.39
N VAL A 116 1.75 13.73 13.53
CA VAL A 116 2.50 13.47 14.76
C VAL A 116 3.46 14.57 15.14
N PHE A 117 3.83 14.59 16.43
CA PHE A 117 4.86 15.46 16.99
C PHE A 117 5.76 14.63 17.90
N GLY A 118 7.07 14.57 17.64
CA GLY A 118 8.03 13.91 18.54
C GLY A 118 7.61 12.48 18.96
N THR A 119 7.25 11.64 17.99
CA THR A 119 6.54 10.36 18.24
C THR A 119 7.36 9.19 17.68
N ARG A 120 7.32 8.04 18.37
CA ARG A 120 7.82 6.76 17.85
C ARG A 120 6.64 5.89 17.46
N LEU A 121 6.61 5.47 16.21
CA LEU A 121 5.47 4.77 15.64
C LEU A 121 5.89 3.84 14.51
N GLN A 122 5.04 2.86 14.22
CA GLN A 122 5.16 2.00 13.06
C GLN A 122 3.95 2.19 12.17
N VAL A 123 4.20 2.30 10.86
CA VAL A 123 3.16 2.29 9.83
C VAL A 123 3.42 1.11 8.90
N ALA A 124 2.37 0.36 8.58
CA ALA A 124 2.42 -0.72 7.61
C ALA A 124 1.27 -0.58 6.60
N ARG A 125 1.58 -0.84 5.33
CA ARG A 125 0.63 -0.87 4.22
C ARG A 125 0.41 -2.31 3.79
N HIS A 126 -0.84 -2.78 3.79
CA HIS A 126 -1.22 -4.11 3.30
C HIS A 126 -2.16 -3.99 2.09
N ALA A 127 -2.43 -5.11 1.41
CA ALA A 127 -3.21 -5.11 0.17
C ALA A 127 -4.69 -4.66 0.33
N GLY A 128 -5.21 -4.57 1.55
CA GLY A 128 -6.60 -4.16 1.80
C GLY A 128 -6.83 -3.34 3.07
N HIS A 129 -5.78 -3.09 3.85
CA HIS A 129 -5.84 -2.21 5.02
C HIS A 129 -4.43 -1.73 5.34
N ASP A 130 -4.36 -0.65 6.09
CA ASP A 130 -3.16 -0.06 6.62
C ASP A 130 -3.22 -0.10 8.14
N GLU A 131 -2.07 -0.17 8.78
CA GLU A 131 -1.96 -0.25 10.24
C GLU A 131 -1.00 0.81 10.77
N LEU A 132 -1.45 1.49 11.83
CA LEU A 132 -0.63 2.38 12.64
C LEU A 132 -0.52 1.79 14.05
N VAL A 133 0.70 1.70 14.57
CA VAL A 133 1.01 1.37 15.97
C VAL A 133 1.83 2.51 16.57
N VAL A 134 1.42 3.04 17.72
CA VAL A 134 2.14 4.12 18.41
C VAL A 134 2.91 3.53 19.59
N LEU A 135 4.24 3.60 19.51
CA LEU A 135 5.14 3.07 20.54
C LEU A 135 5.50 4.12 21.59
N SER A 136 5.46 5.40 21.25
CA SER A 136 5.72 6.51 22.17
C SER A 136 5.09 7.79 21.63
N GLY A 137 4.43 8.58 22.48
CA GLY A 137 3.77 9.82 22.07
C GLY A 137 2.30 9.59 21.67
N LYS A 138 1.84 10.37 20.69
CA LYS A 138 0.46 10.32 20.17
C LYS A 138 0.45 10.62 18.68
N ALA A 139 -0.51 10.05 17.97
CA ALA A 139 -0.73 10.27 16.55
C ALA A 139 -2.20 10.51 16.25
N MET A 140 -2.50 11.48 15.40
CA MET A 140 -3.84 11.69 14.87
C MET A 140 -3.93 11.07 13.49
N VAL A 141 -4.84 10.12 13.28
CA VAL A 141 -5.18 9.59 11.95
C VAL A 141 -6.39 10.35 11.43
N ILE A 142 -6.29 10.88 10.22
CA ILE A 142 -7.30 11.69 9.55
C ILE A 142 -7.61 11.05 8.20
N GLN A 143 -8.88 10.81 7.91
CA GLN A 143 -9.34 10.29 6.64
C GLN A 143 -10.72 10.86 6.31
N GLY A 144 -10.81 11.68 5.27
CA GLY A 144 -12.02 12.44 4.97
C GLY A 144 -12.45 13.29 6.17
N SER A 145 -13.65 13.03 6.71
CA SER A 145 -14.17 13.67 7.92
C SER A 145 -13.87 12.89 9.21
N GLU A 146 -13.38 11.65 9.12
CA GLU A 146 -13.04 10.86 10.31
C GLU A 146 -11.67 11.24 10.85
N GLN A 147 -11.59 11.31 12.18
CA GLN A 147 -10.35 11.51 12.90
C GLN A 147 -10.30 10.61 14.12
N ARG A 148 -9.16 9.97 14.38
CA ARG A 148 -8.93 9.20 15.60
C ARG A 148 -7.54 9.48 16.17
N MET A 149 -7.52 9.81 17.45
CA MET A 149 -6.29 9.92 18.22
C MET A 149 -5.85 8.52 18.68
N VAL A 150 -4.59 8.19 18.43
CA VAL A 150 -3.95 6.93 18.81
C VAL A 150 -2.81 7.27 19.76
N SER A 151 -2.87 6.74 20.98
CA SER A 151 -1.87 7.00 22.00
C SER A 151 -0.85 5.87 22.08
N MET A 152 0.21 6.09 22.85
CA MET A 152 1.19 5.05 23.19
C MET A 152 0.53 3.74 23.64
N GLY A 153 1.02 2.62 23.09
CA GLY A 153 0.49 1.29 23.40
C GLY A 153 -0.81 0.97 22.67
N GLU A 154 -1.17 1.78 21.68
CA GLU A 154 -2.38 1.61 20.89
C GLU A 154 -2.06 1.42 19.42
N ARG A 155 -3.00 0.77 18.75
CA ARG A 155 -2.99 0.55 17.31
C ARG A 155 -4.34 0.86 16.72
N VAL A 156 -4.33 1.22 15.46
CA VAL A 156 -5.53 1.36 14.65
C VAL A 156 -5.25 0.82 13.25
N THR A 157 -6.25 0.19 12.67
CA THR A 157 -6.26 -0.20 11.26
C THR A 157 -7.21 0.72 10.52
N PHE A 158 -6.88 1.11 9.31
CA PHE A 158 -7.73 1.93 8.45
C PHE A 158 -7.66 1.37 7.02
N ASP A 159 -8.74 1.48 6.28
CA ASP A 159 -8.80 1.08 4.87
C ASP A 159 -9.13 2.29 4.00
N GLY A 160 -9.46 2.10 2.72
CA GLY A 160 -9.81 3.22 1.83
C GLY A 160 -11.12 3.94 2.20
N ALA A 161 -11.91 3.43 3.15
CA ALA A 161 -13.23 3.95 3.48
C ALA A 161 -13.34 4.50 4.91
N HIS A 162 -12.81 3.80 5.92
CA HIS A 162 -12.99 4.18 7.32
C HIS A 162 -11.76 3.91 8.16
N ILE A 163 -11.65 4.65 9.27
CA ILE A 163 -10.69 4.34 10.32
C ILE A 163 -11.35 3.35 11.29
N GLY A 164 -10.67 2.26 11.63
CA GLY A 164 -11.16 1.26 12.59
C GLY A 164 -11.14 1.73 14.04
N PRO A 165 -11.68 0.94 14.99
CA PRO A 165 -11.58 1.26 16.41
C PRO A 165 -10.14 1.18 16.90
N VAL A 166 -9.77 2.09 17.81
CA VAL A 166 -8.47 2.05 18.50
C VAL A 166 -8.44 0.84 19.43
N ARG A 167 -7.37 0.05 19.35
CA ARG A 167 -7.16 -1.17 20.15
C ARG A 167 -5.82 -1.10 20.87
N LYS A 168 -5.65 -1.87 21.94
CA LYS A 168 -4.34 -2.05 22.56
C LYS A 168 -3.40 -2.81 21.61
N ALA A 169 -2.17 -2.33 21.55
CA ALA A 169 -1.10 -2.94 20.77
C ALA A 169 -0.23 -3.82 21.67
N ASP A 170 0.25 -4.94 21.12
CA ASP A 170 1.35 -5.67 21.74
C ASP A 170 2.67 -4.98 21.37
N LEU A 171 3.13 -4.10 22.25
CA LEU A 171 4.37 -3.33 22.06
C LEU A 171 5.61 -4.22 21.90
N LYS A 172 5.61 -5.43 22.48
CA LYS A 172 6.75 -6.36 22.32
C LYS A 172 6.84 -6.91 20.89
N ALA A 173 5.70 -7.14 20.24
CA ALA A 173 5.67 -7.56 18.84
C ALA A 173 6.10 -6.41 17.90
N ALA A 174 5.73 -5.16 18.21
CA ALA A 174 6.13 -3.98 17.45
C ALA A 174 7.64 -3.68 17.55
N ASP A 175 8.21 -3.78 18.76
CA ASP A 175 9.66 -3.60 18.97
C ASP A 175 10.50 -4.77 18.42
N GLY A 176 9.98 -6.01 18.45
CA GLY A 176 10.68 -7.19 17.94
C GLY A 176 10.95 -7.14 16.43
N TRP A 177 10.13 -6.40 15.69
CA TRP A 177 10.36 -6.17 14.27
C TRP A 177 11.64 -5.35 14.01
N ARG A 178 11.98 -4.40 14.89
CA ARG A 178 13.20 -3.58 14.82
C ARG A 178 14.47 -4.40 15.04
N SER A 179 14.43 -5.38 15.94
CA SER A 179 15.59 -6.22 16.28
C SER A 179 15.82 -7.39 15.32
N GLY A 180 14.99 -7.54 14.28
CA GLY A 180 15.06 -8.65 13.34
C GLY A 180 14.54 -9.98 13.90
N GLN A 181 13.92 -9.97 15.08
CA GLN A 181 13.26 -11.13 15.65
C GLN A 181 11.86 -11.24 15.04
N LEU A 182 11.76 -11.94 13.91
CA LEU A 182 10.47 -12.44 13.44
C LEU A 182 9.95 -13.44 14.48
N LYS A 183 9.00 -13.04 15.32
CA LYS A 183 8.04 -14.04 15.81
C LYS A 183 7.16 -14.39 14.63
N ALA A 184 7.41 -15.57 14.06
CA ALA A 184 6.38 -16.32 13.36
C ALA A 184 5.25 -16.52 14.38
N GLY A 185 4.27 -15.61 14.37
CA GLY A 185 3.02 -15.82 15.10
C GLY A 185 2.24 -16.90 14.37
N ASP A 186 2.24 -18.09 14.95
CA ASP A 186 1.30 -19.20 14.77
C ASP A 186 0.31 -19.09 13.61
N MET A 187 0.79 -19.26 12.39
CA MET A 187 0.00 -19.87 11.33
C MET A 187 0.49 -21.31 11.22
N PRO A 188 -0.32 -22.32 11.58
CA PRO A 188 0.06 -23.69 11.33
C PRO A 188 0.11 -23.86 9.81
N LEU A 189 1.32 -23.87 9.27
CA LEU A 189 1.60 -24.27 7.90
C LEU A 189 1.10 -25.71 7.77
N GLY A 190 0.02 -25.86 7.00
CA GLY A 190 -0.37 -27.11 6.33
C GLY A 190 -0.50 -28.34 7.23
N LYS A 191 -1.75 -28.76 7.44
CA LYS A 191 -2.10 -30.19 7.57
C LYS A 191 -1.21 -31.04 6.66
N ALA A 192 -0.27 -31.78 7.23
CA ALA A 192 0.20 -33.03 6.66
C ALA A 192 -0.55 -34.14 7.42
N GLU A 193 -1.19 -35.02 6.66
CA GLU A 193 -2.03 -36.13 7.10
C GLU A 193 -1.39 -37.05 8.15
N PRO A 194 -2.20 -37.72 8.99
CA PRO A 194 -1.74 -38.81 9.84
C PRO A 194 -1.61 -40.10 9.01
N GLY A 195 -0.37 -40.56 8.79
CA GLY A 195 -0.07 -41.91 8.29
C GLY A 195 0.20 -42.89 9.44
N PRO A 196 -0.32 -44.12 9.40
CA PRO A 196 -0.52 -44.97 10.57
C PRO A 196 0.75 -45.69 11.03
N GLY A 197 0.79 -45.99 12.32
CA GLY A 197 1.89 -46.69 12.96
C GLY A 197 2.06 -48.15 12.56
N ARG A 198 3.25 -48.66 12.86
CA ARG A 198 3.50 -49.82 13.72
C ARG A 198 4.91 -49.72 14.28
#